data_AF-A0A058Z334-F1
#
_entry.id   AF-A0A058Z334-F1
#
_cell.length_a   1.000
_cell.length_b   1.000
_cell.length_c   1.000
_cell.angle_alpha   90.00
_cell.angle_beta   90.00
_cell.angle_gamma   90.00
#
_symmetry.space_group_name_H-M   'P 1'
#
loop_
_entity.id
_entity.type
_entity.pdbx_description
1 polymer ?
#
loop_
_entity_poly.entity_id
_entity_poly.type
_entity_poly.pdbx_seq_one_letter_code
_entity_poly.pdbx_strand_id
1 'polypeptide(L)'
;MGKTAVFVISTIQRLSLAEADLSKDHVAVLVLAHTRELAYQIKMEYDRFVKYFPFKVAVFFGGDAIQNNIKTLKEEKPTIVVSTPGRMFDLVNRGEIDLSQLKVFVIDESFC
;
A
#
# COMPACT_ATOMS: atom_id res chain seq x y z
N MET A 1 15.59 -1.49 8.69
CA MET A 1 15.08 -0.45 9.60
C MET A 1 15.24 0.95 8.99
N GLY A 2 16.43 1.37 8.54
CA GLY A 2 16.61 2.71 7.94
C GLY A 2 15.96 2.92 6.55
N LYS A 3 16.00 1.93 5.65
CA LYS A 3 15.53 2.05 4.25
C LYS A 3 14.01 2.26 4.14
N THR A 4 13.21 1.31 4.63
CA THR A 4 12.32 1.57 5.77
C THR A 4 11.58 2.91 5.81
N ALA A 5 11.93 3.65 6.86
CA ALA A 5 11.44 4.98 7.15
C ALA A 5 11.71 5.98 6.01
N VAL A 6 12.84 5.88 5.30
CA VAL A 6 13.17 6.83 4.21
C VAL A 6 12.13 6.75 3.10
N PHE A 7 11.79 5.55 2.62
CA PHE A 7 10.79 5.47 1.57
C PHE A 7 9.42 5.89 2.10
N VAL A 8 9.00 5.43 3.29
CA VAL A 8 7.68 5.75 3.89
C VAL A 8 7.48 7.26 4.00
N ILE A 9 8.47 7.97 4.54
CA ILE A 9 8.41 9.44 4.68
C ILE A 9 8.37 10.10 3.30
N SER A 10 9.20 9.62 2.35
CA SER A 10 9.22 10.19 1.00
C SER A 10 7.89 9.98 0.25
N THR A 11 7.22 8.83 0.42
CA THR A 11 5.91 8.57 -0.19
C THR A 11 4.85 9.47 0.42
N ILE A 12 4.82 9.59 1.75
CA ILE A 12 3.83 10.44 2.44
C ILE A 12 4.02 11.92 2.07
N GLN A 13 5.26 12.42 2.04
CA GLN A 13 5.53 13.79 1.59
C GLN A 13 5.09 14.01 0.15
N ARG A 14 5.37 13.07 -0.75
CA ARG A 14 4.97 13.18 -2.15
C ARG A 14 3.45 13.15 -2.32
N LEU A 15 2.75 12.35 -1.52
CA LEU A 15 1.28 12.35 -1.49
C LEU A 15 0.72 13.66 -0.94
N SER A 16 1.31 14.19 0.14
CA SER A 16 0.85 15.43 0.76
C SER A 16 1.05 16.65 -0.15
N LEU A 17 2.17 16.71 -0.87
CA LEU A 17 2.39 17.77 -1.88
C LEU A 17 1.47 17.62 -3.11
N ALA A 18 0.99 16.40 -3.39
CA ALA A 18 0.06 16.11 -4.46
C ALA A 18 -1.42 16.27 -4.06
N GLU A 19 -1.72 16.70 -2.82
CA GLU A 19 -3.08 16.82 -2.25
C GLU A 19 -4.05 17.68 -3.08
N ALA A 20 -3.57 18.52 -4.00
CA ALA A 20 -4.42 19.29 -4.89
C ALA A 20 -5.21 18.41 -5.91
N ASP A 21 -4.76 17.19 -6.19
CA ASP A 21 -5.27 16.34 -7.29
C ASP A 21 -5.74 14.93 -6.86
N LEU A 22 -5.57 14.56 -5.58
CA LEU A 22 -5.92 13.22 -5.11
C LEU A 22 -7.33 13.20 -4.53
N SER A 23 -8.29 12.66 -5.29
CA SER A 23 -9.52 12.16 -4.69
C SER A 23 -9.14 11.09 -3.67
N LYS A 24 -9.65 11.22 -2.44
CA LYS A 24 -9.27 10.45 -1.24
C LYS A 24 -9.54 8.94 -1.30
N ASP A 25 -9.94 8.43 -2.47
CA ASP A 25 -10.58 7.14 -2.69
C ASP A 25 -9.81 6.22 -3.67
N HIS A 26 -8.59 6.58 -4.09
CA HIS A 26 -7.77 5.75 -4.99
C HIS A 26 -6.44 5.33 -4.36
N VAL A 27 -5.94 4.20 -4.84
CA VAL A 27 -4.62 3.68 -4.50
C VAL A 27 -3.57 4.51 -5.23
N ALA A 28 -2.85 5.35 -4.47
CA ALA A 28 -1.81 6.22 -5.01
C ALA A 28 -0.40 5.66 -4.75
N VAL A 29 -0.26 4.75 -3.78
CA VAL A 29 1.01 4.10 -3.43
C VAL A 29 0.83 2.59 -3.36
N LEU A 30 1.73 1.87 -4.02
CA LEU A 30 1.84 0.42 -3.96
C LEU A 30 3.26 0.02 -3.57
N VAL A 31 3.38 -0.78 -2.51
CA VAL A 31 4.65 -1.38 -2.09
C VAL A 31 4.54 -2.89 -2.21
N LEU A 32 5.44 -3.51 -2.98
CA LEU A 32 5.56 -4.95 -3.08
C LEU A 32 6.65 -5.48 -2.15
N ALA A 33 6.31 -6.47 -1.34
CA ALA A 33 7.23 -7.17 -0.45
C ALA A 33 7.23 -8.68 -0.74
N HIS A 34 8.39 -9.31 -0.64
CA HIS A 34 8.56 -10.73 -0.98
C HIS A 34 8.06 -11.71 0.11
N THR A 35 7.89 -11.24 1.36
CA THR A 35 7.32 -12.04 2.47
C THR A 35 6.15 -11.34 3.15
N ARG A 36 5.33 -12.14 3.87
CA ARG A 36 4.19 -11.65 4.66
C ARG A 36 4.66 -10.80 5.83
N GLU A 37 5.72 -11.24 6.48
CA GLU A 37 6.34 -10.61 7.63
C GLU A 37 6.86 -9.22 7.26
N LEU A 38 7.56 -9.10 6.12
CA LEU A 38 8.05 -7.81 5.64
C LEU A 38 6.89 -6.89 5.26
N ALA A 39 5.86 -7.40 4.55
CA ALA A 39 4.68 -6.61 4.22
C ALA A 39 4.01 -6.03 5.48
N TYR A 40 3.89 -6.83 6.54
CA TYR A 40 3.33 -6.38 7.80
C TYR A 40 4.22 -5.34 8.50
N GLN A 41 5.54 -5.55 8.52
CA GLN A 41 6.48 -4.58 9.07
C GLN A 41 6.40 -3.23 8.36
N ILE A 42 6.35 -3.22 7.03
CA ILE A 42 6.20 -2.00 6.24
C ILE A 42 4.87 -1.31 6.56
N LYS A 43 3.78 -2.06 6.68
CA LYS A 43 2.47 -1.52 7.07
C LYS A 43 2.52 -0.86 8.45
N MET A 44 3.17 -1.47 9.43
CA MET A 44 3.34 -0.89 10.77
C MET A 44 4.14 0.42 10.73
N GLU A 45 5.16 0.52 9.88
CA GLU A 45 5.88 1.78 9.69
C GLU A 45 4.96 2.84 9.10
N TYR A 46 4.20 2.54 8.05
CA TYR A 46 3.21 3.48 7.52
C TYR A 46 2.20 3.93 8.58
N ASP A 47 1.61 3.00 9.35
CA ASP A 47 0.66 3.29 10.44
C ASP A 47 1.18 4.29 11.48
N ARG A 48 2.50 4.34 11.72
CA ARG A 48 3.10 5.30 12.66
C ARG A 48 3.02 6.73 12.12
N PHE A 49 3.18 6.91 10.82
CA PHE A 49 3.24 8.23 10.19
C PHE A 49 1.87 8.70 9.68
N VAL A 50 1.01 7.79 9.19
CA VAL A 50 -0.31 8.19 8.65
C VAL A 50 -1.28 8.71 9.71
N LYS A 51 -1.00 8.56 11.02
CA LYS A 51 -1.79 9.19 12.09
C LYS A 51 -1.92 10.71 11.97
N TYR A 52 -0.99 11.34 11.26
CA TYR A 52 -0.95 12.79 11.04
C TYR A 52 -1.53 13.22 9.68
N PHE A 53 -1.98 12.26 8.86
CA PHE A 53 -2.45 12.51 7.49
C PHE A 53 -3.79 11.82 7.23
N PRO A 54 -4.61 12.28 6.28
CA PRO A 54 -5.89 11.64 5.94
C PRO A 54 -5.72 10.39 5.06
N PHE A 55 -4.58 9.70 5.14
CA PHE A 55 -4.28 8.52 4.31
C PHE A 55 -4.59 7.23 5.04
N LYS A 56 -5.14 6.26 4.32
CA LYS A 56 -5.41 4.92 4.83
C LYS A 56 -4.44 3.92 4.22
N VAL A 57 -4.06 2.94 5.03
CA VAL A 57 -3.05 1.94 4.68
C VAL A 57 -3.67 0.55 4.80
N ALA A 58 -3.56 -0.26 3.76
CA ALA A 58 -3.94 -1.67 3.79
C ALA A 58 -2.77 -2.57 3.45
N VAL A 59 -2.79 -3.79 3.99
CA VAL A 59 -1.81 -4.84 3.67
C VAL A 59 -2.51 -6.07 3.13
N PHE A 60 -2.02 -6.63 2.02
CA PHE A 60 -2.60 -7.79 1.35
C PHE A 60 -1.56 -8.86 1.05
N PHE A 61 -1.75 -10.06 1.56
CA PHE A 61 -0.87 -11.18 1.22
C PHE A 61 -1.61 -12.51 1.17
N GLY A 62 -0.94 -13.54 0.67
CA GLY A 62 -1.45 -14.90 0.63
C GLY A 62 -1.69 -15.48 2.04
N GLY A 63 -2.71 -16.32 2.18
CA GLY A 63 -3.14 -16.90 3.45
C GLY A 63 -4.46 -16.33 3.98
N ASP A 64 -4.75 -15.05 3.70
CA ASP A 64 -6.03 -14.44 4.05
C ASP A 64 -7.07 -14.66 2.95
N ALA A 65 -8.35 -14.78 3.33
CA ALA A 65 -9.44 -14.91 2.36
C ALA A 65 -9.51 -13.67 1.47
N ILE A 66 -9.40 -13.85 0.15
CA ILE A 66 -9.38 -12.74 -0.81
C ILE A 66 -10.62 -11.84 -0.72
N GLN A 67 -11.76 -12.38 -0.32
CA GLN A 67 -12.98 -11.61 -0.10
C GLN A 67 -12.82 -10.53 0.99
N ASN A 68 -12.02 -10.79 2.03
CA ASN A 68 -11.74 -9.80 3.07
C ASN A 68 -10.92 -8.64 2.48
N ASN A 69 -9.92 -8.94 1.63
CA ASN A 69 -9.12 -7.92 0.94
C ASN A 69 -10.00 -7.05 0.03
N ILE A 70 -10.91 -7.69 -0.73
CA ILE A 70 -11.87 -6.99 -1.60
C ILE A 70 -12.80 -6.08 -0.78
N LYS A 71 -13.27 -6.57 0.38
CA LYS A 71 -14.10 -5.78 1.29
C LYS A 71 -13.35 -4.54 1.79
N THR A 72 -12.11 -4.71 2.27
CA THR A 72 -11.24 -3.60 2.70
C THR A 72 -11.01 -2.60 1.56
N LEU A 73 -10.77 -3.05 0.33
CA LEU A 73 -10.62 -2.16 -0.84
C LEU A 73 -11.88 -1.31 -1.09
N LYS A 74 -13.07 -1.89 -0.95
CA LYS A 74 -14.35 -1.22 -1.21
C LYS A 74 -14.80 -0.30 -0.07
N GLU A 75 -14.65 -0.74 1.17
CA GLU A 75 -15.15 -0.02 2.35
C GLU A 75 -14.14 1.00 2.88
N GLU A 76 -12.87 0.60 2.99
CA GLU A 76 -11.86 1.46 3.58
C GLU A 76 -11.23 2.38 2.53
N LYS A 77 -11.17 1.97 1.27
CA LYS A 77 -10.56 2.72 0.15
C LYS A 77 -9.14 3.20 0.50
N PRO A 78 -8.19 2.27 0.70
CA PRO A 78 -6.84 2.61 1.12
C PRO A 78 -6.09 3.40 0.05
N THR A 79 -5.45 4.49 0.44
CA THR A 79 -4.57 5.29 -0.43
C THR A 79 -3.21 4.60 -0.63
N ILE A 80 -2.76 3.87 0.39
CA ILE A 80 -1.48 3.17 0.43
C ILE A 80 -1.77 1.67 0.56
N VAL A 81 -1.22 0.88 -0.35
CA VAL A 81 -1.34 -0.58 -0.33
C VAL A 81 0.05 -1.21 -0.25
N VAL A 82 0.22 -2.11 0.71
CA VAL A 82 1.40 -2.97 0.83
C VAL A 82 0.97 -4.39 0.48
N SER A 83 1.64 -5.08 -0.42
CA SER A 83 1.18 -6.39 -0.88
C SER A 83 2.31 -7.35 -1.22
N THR A 84 2.04 -8.65 -1.18
CA THR A 84 2.93 -9.64 -1.81
C THR A 84 2.61 -9.75 -3.31
N PRO A 85 3.60 -9.99 -4.18
CA PRO A 85 3.40 -10.02 -5.64
C PRO A 85 2.24 -10.93 -6.08
N GLY A 86 2.17 -12.15 -5.54
CA GLY A 86 1.10 -13.10 -5.88
C GLY A 86 -0.29 -12.58 -5.54
N ARG A 87 -0.48 -12.03 -4.32
CA ARG A 87 -1.78 -11.49 -3.92
C ARG A 87 -2.14 -10.23 -4.68
N MET A 88 -1.16 -9.37 -4.97
CA MET A 88 -1.39 -8.18 -5.78
C MET A 88 -1.85 -8.55 -7.19
N PHE A 89 -1.18 -9.52 -7.80
CA PHE A 89 -1.51 -10.03 -9.12
C PHE A 89 -2.96 -10.57 -9.16
N ASP A 90 -3.37 -11.34 -8.16
CA ASP A 90 -4.75 -11.84 -8.05
C ASP A 90 -5.80 -10.72 -8.00
N LEU A 91 -5.54 -9.67 -7.22
CA LEU A 91 -6.47 -8.53 -7.08
C LEU A 91 -6.56 -7.71 -8.37
N VAL A 92 -5.44 -7.50 -9.06
CA VAL A 92 -5.39 -6.80 -10.35
C VAL A 92 -6.11 -7.60 -11.44
N ASN A 93 -5.83 -8.90 -11.56
CA ASN A 93 -6.47 -9.73 -12.59
C ASN A 93 -7.99 -9.87 -12.42
N ARG A 94 -8.48 -9.76 -11.18
CA ARG A 94 -9.91 -9.75 -10.89
C ARG A 94 -10.56 -8.38 -11.11
N GLY A 95 -9.78 -7.33 -11.34
CA GLY A 95 -10.28 -5.96 -11.46
C GLY A 95 -10.80 -5.38 -10.15
N GLU A 96 -10.38 -5.91 -9.00
CA GLU A 96 -10.87 -5.48 -7.67
C GLU A 96 -10.09 -4.28 -7.12
N ILE A 97 -8.97 -3.94 -7.75
CA ILE A 97 -8.13 -2.79 -7.40
C ILE A 97 -7.81 -1.99 -8.65
N ASP A 98 -8.04 -0.69 -8.58
CA ASP A 98 -7.65 0.25 -9.63
C ASP A 98 -6.30 0.90 -9.28
N LEU A 99 -5.32 0.72 -10.16
CA LEU A 99 -3.97 1.29 -10.06
C LEU A 99 -3.74 2.42 -11.09
N SER A 100 -4.78 2.90 -11.78
CA SER A 100 -4.68 3.95 -12.80
C SER A 100 -4.12 5.27 -12.26
N GLN A 101 -4.32 5.54 -10.97
CA GLN A 101 -3.85 6.74 -10.27
C GLN A 101 -2.56 6.54 -9.47
N LEU A 102 -1.85 5.43 -9.69
CA LEU A 102 -0.63 5.12 -8.96
C LEU A 102 0.44 6.18 -9.22
N LYS A 103 0.91 6.84 -8.16
CA LYS A 103 1.98 7.86 -8.21
C LYS A 103 3.32 7.30 -7.79
N VAL A 104 3.30 6.33 -6.87
CA VAL A 104 4.51 5.68 -6.38
C VAL A 104 4.34 4.17 -6.36
N PHE A 105 5.32 3.52 -6.97
CA PHE A 105 5.46 2.07 -6.95
C PHE A 105 6.84 1.74 -6.36
N VAL A 106 6.85 0.92 -5.32
CA VAL A 106 8.07 0.48 -4.64
C VAL A 106 8.12 -1.04 -4.67
N ILE A 107 9.29 -1.59 -4.99
CA ILE A 107 9.57 -3.02 -4.84
C ILE A 107 10.66 -3.13 -3.77
N ASP A 108 10.34 -3.74 -2.63
CA ASP A 108 11.31 -4.04 -1.58
C ASP A 108 11.82 -5.48 -1.76
N GLU A 109 12.83 -5.57 -2.63
CA GLU A 109 13.68 -6.75 -2.76
C GLU A 109 14.81 -6.64 -1.74
N SER A 110 14.52 -6.93 -0.47
CA SER A 110 15.60 -7.22 0.48
C SER A 110 16.15 -8.61 0.15
N PHE A 111 16.94 -8.71 -0.93
CA PHE A 111 17.82 -9.84 -1.12
C PHE A 111 18.88 -9.79 -0.02
N CYS A 112 18.95 -10.88 0.74
CA CYS A 112 20.19 -11.27 1.43
C CYS A 112 21.15 -11.81 0.37
#